data_AF-A0A7C0YMS6-F1
#
_entry.id   AF-A0A7C0YMS6-F1
#
_cell.length_a   1.000
_cell.length_b   1.000
_cell.length_c   1.000
_cell.angle_alpha   90.00
_cell.angle_beta   90.00
_cell.angle_gamma   90.00
#
_symmetry.space_group_name_H-M   'P 1'
#
loop_
_entity.id
_entity.type
_entity.pdbx_description
1 polymer ?
#
loop_
_entity_poly.entity_id
_entity_poly.type
_entity_poly.pdbx_seq_one_letter_code
_entity_poly.pdbx_strand_id
1 'polypeptide(L)'
;MSEATSLLASGHRACAGCGAAIAVRQVLEAAGPNTICVNATGCLEVTTTPYPQTAWRVPWIHVAFENAAAVASGIEAAYKALRAKGAIPKDKKP
;
A
#
# COMPACT_ATOMS: atom_id res chain seq x y z
N MET A 1 -14.67 -20.14 4.55
CA MET A 1 -13.69 -19.07 4.28
C MET A 1 -13.50 -18.31 5.58
N SER A 2 -12.54 -18.74 6.40
CA SER A 2 -12.23 -18.10 7.68
C SER A 2 -11.79 -16.65 7.46
N GLU A 3 -12.23 -15.75 8.34
CA GLU A 3 -12.09 -14.28 8.32
C GLU A 3 -10.64 -13.74 8.22
N ALA A 4 -9.97 -13.89 7.08
CA ALA A 4 -8.84 -13.04 6.75
C ALA A 4 -9.41 -11.71 6.24
N THR A 5 -9.38 -10.66 7.06
CA THR A 5 -9.86 -9.36 6.62
C THR A 5 -8.96 -8.82 5.51
N SER A 6 -9.51 -8.57 4.32
CA SER A 6 -8.77 -8.06 3.15
C SER A 6 -7.99 -6.79 3.49
N LEU A 7 -6.72 -6.74 3.08
CA LEU A 7 -5.82 -5.59 3.29
C LEU A 7 -6.22 -4.35 2.48
N LEU A 8 -6.98 -4.55 1.39
CA LEU A 8 -7.80 -3.51 0.79
C LEU A 8 -9.23 -3.63 1.36
N ALA A 9 -9.61 -2.68 2.20
CA ALA A 9 -10.92 -2.64 2.84
C ALA A 9 -12.05 -2.44 1.82
N SER A 10 -13.20 -3.03 2.10
CA SER A 10 -14.46 -2.72 1.41
C SER A 10 -14.89 -1.28 1.67
N GLY A 11 -15.67 -0.69 0.76
CA GLY A 11 -16.22 0.68 0.91
C GLY A 11 -15.48 1.76 0.12
N HIS A 12 -14.54 1.40 -0.76
CA HIS A 12 -13.96 2.30 -1.75
C HIS A 12 -14.93 2.59 -2.91
N ARG A 13 -14.73 3.70 -3.63
CA ARG A 13 -15.63 4.21 -4.69
C ARG A 13 -15.27 3.73 -6.09
N ALA A 14 -14.64 2.56 -6.20
CA ALA A 14 -14.30 1.96 -7.48
C ALA A 14 -15.58 1.45 -8.17
N CYS A 15 -15.62 1.49 -9.50
CA CYS A 15 -16.75 0.97 -10.28
C CYS A 15 -17.01 -0.52 -9.96
N ALA A 16 -18.25 -0.96 -10.15
CA ALA A 16 -18.59 -2.38 -10.09
C ALA A 16 -17.73 -3.16 -11.10
N GLY A 17 -17.02 -4.19 -10.62
CA GLY A 17 -16.10 -4.96 -11.47
C GLY A 17 -14.79 -4.25 -11.82
N CYS A 18 -14.37 -3.22 -11.08
CA CYS A 18 -13.10 -2.53 -11.32
C CYS A 18 -11.90 -3.49 -11.29
N GLY A 19 -11.25 -3.68 -12.46
CA GLY A 19 -10.09 -4.56 -12.59
C GLY A 19 -8.91 -4.14 -11.73
N ALA A 20 -8.65 -2.83 -11.57
CA ALA A 20 -7.55 -2.33 -10.75
C ALA A 20 -7.73 -2.67 -9.26
N ALA A 21 -8.95 -2.51 -8.72
CA ALA A 21 -9.23 -2.85 -7.32
C ALA A 21 -9.11 -4.35 -7.06
N ILE A 22 -9.57 -5.18 -8.00
CA ILE A 22 -9.44 -6.65 -7.93
C ILE A 22 -7.95 -7.04 -7.96
N ALA A 23 -7.19 -6.50 -8.92
CA ALA A 23 -5.76 -6.80 -9.06
C ALA A 23 -4.97 -6.43 -7.80
N VAL A 24 -5.19 -5.24 -7.25
CA VAL A 24 -4.53 -4.77 -6.03
C VAL A 24 -4.90 -5.64 -4.83
N ARG A 25 -6.17 -6.03 -4.70
CA ARG A 25 -6.58 -6.95 -3.64
C ARG A 25 -5.81 -8.26 -3.71
N GLN A 26 -5.70 -8.86 -4.90
CA GLN A 26 -4.94 -10.10 -5.09
C GLN A 26 -3.44 -9.92 -4.80
N VAL A 27 -2.85 -8.82 -5.24
CA VAL A 27 -1.44 -8.48 -4.94
C VAL A 27 -1.23 -8.36 -3.42
N LEU A 28 -2.13 -7.69 -2.70
CA LEU A 28 -2.02 -7.54 -1.26
C LEU A 28 -2.24 -8.85 -0.51
N GLU A 29 -3.19 -9.69 -0.96
CA GLU A 29 -3.39 -11.03 -0.40
C GLU A 29 -2.13 -11.90 -0.55
N ALA A 30 -1.39 -11.74 -1.66
CA ALA A 30 -0.11 -12.42 -1.88
C ALA A 30 1.06 -11.80 -1.09
N ALA A 31 1.12 -10.47 -0.97
CA ALA A 31 2.23 -9.76 -0.32
C ALA A 31 2.14 -9.80 1.21
N GLY A 32 0.92 -9.79 1.76
CA GLY A 32 0.67 -9.88 3.20
C GLY A 32 0.75 -8.53 3.95
N PRO A 33 0.56 -8.55 5.28
CA PRO A 33 0.41 -7.32 6.09
C PRO A 33 1.71 -6.52 6.25
N ASN A 34 2.85 -7.15 5.98
CA ASN A 34 4.15 -6.51 6.00
C ASN A 34 4.47 -6.03 4.59
N THR A 35 3.83 -4.94 4.20
CA THR A 35 3.95 -4.39 2.85
C THR A 35 3.69 -2.90 2.95
N ILE A 36 4.43 -2.11 2.18
CA ILE A 36 4.21 -0.66 2.05
C ILE A 36 3.74 -0.40 0.62
N CYS A 37 2.60 0.28 0.48
CA CYS A 37 2.05 0.61 -0.82
C CYS A 37 2.38 2.05 -1.20
N VAL A 38 3.05 2.21 -2.34
CA VAL A 38 3.30 3.51 -2.97
C VAL A 38 2.35 3.64 -4.15
N ASN A 39 1.44 4.59 -4.09
CA ASN A 39 0.37 4.72 -5.06
C ASN A 39 0.43 6.08 -5.75
N ALA A 40 0.81 6.07 -7.03
CA ALA A 40 0.76 7.25 -7.88
C ALA A 40 -0.67 7.77 -7.98
N THR A 41 -0.82 9.08 -8.18
CA THR A 41 -2.09 9.69 -8.56
C THR A 41 -2.71 8.92 -9.73
N GLY A 42 -4.00 8.59 -9.62
CA GLY A 42 -4.71 7.82 -10.64
C GLY A 42 -6.04 7.29 -10.15
N CYS A 43 -6.77 6.56 -11.01
CA CYS A 43 -8.10 6.04 -10.68
C CYS A 43 -8.10 5.19 -9.41
N LEU A 44 -7.08 4.34 -9.23
CA LEU A 44 -6.96 3.50 -8.04
C LEU A 44 -6.82 4.36 -6.77
N GLU A 45 -5.97 5.39 -6.81
CA GLU A 45 -5.79 6.31 -5.70
C GLU A 45 -7.10 7.05 -5.36
N VAL A 46 -7.65 7.85 -6.28
CA VAL A 46 -8.84 8.67 -6.00
C VAL A 46 -10.06 7.87 -5.55
N THR A 47 -10.22 6.62 -6.03
CA THR A 47 -11.35 5.77 -5.63
C THR A 47 -11.14 5.08 -4.29
N THR A 48 -9.90 4.85 -3.86
CA THR A 48 -9.57 4.13 -2.61
C THR A 48 -9.22 5.06 -1.46
N THR A 49 -8.87 6.32 -1.71
CA THR A 49 -8.49 7.30 -0.68
C THR A 49 -9.30 8.60 -0.74
N PRO A 50 -10.64 8.55 -0.80
CA PRO A 50 -11.42 9.76 -0.71
C PRO A 50 -11.35 10.37 0.68
N TYR A 51 -10.95 11.64 0.79
CA TYR A 51 -10.92 12.33 2.06
C TYR A 51 -12.25 12.24 2.83
N PRO A 52 -12.26 11.97 4.15
CA PRO A 52 -11.10 11.73 5.04
C PRO A 52 -10.72 10.24 5.21
N GLN A 53 -11.18 9.37 4.33
CA GLN A 53 -11.12 7.91 4.46
C GLN A 53 -10.00 7.30 3.59
N THR A 54 -9.52 6.14 3.99
CA THR A 54 -8.61 5.30 3.21
C THR A 54 -9.05 3.85 3.27
N ALA A 55 -9.04 3.17 2.12
CA ALA A 55 -9.32 1.73 2.03
C ALA A 55 -8.08 0.87 2.32
N TRP A 56 -6.91 1.46 2.53
CA TRP A 56 -5.66 0.72 2.71
C TRP A 56 -5.43 0.38 4.19
N ARG A 57 -5.31 -0.92 4.51
CA ARG A 57 -5.01 -1.42 5.86
C ARG A 57 -3.52 -1.73 6.09
N VAL A 58 -2.70 -1.35 5.12
CA VAL A 58 -1.24 -1.40 5.18
C VAL A 58 -0.71 0.04 5.13
N PRO A 59 0.53 0.31 5.57
CA PRO A 59 1.16 1.60 5.34
C PRO A 59 1.08 1.98 3.86
N TRP A 60 0.49 3.13 3.57
CA TRP A 60 0.21 3.59 2.23
C TRP A 60 0.62 5.05 2.08
N ILE A 61 1.16 5.40 0.91
CA ILE A 61 1.55 6.78 0.60
C ILE A 61 1.07 7.18 -0.80
N HIS A 62 0.41 8.33 -0.84
CA HIS A 62 0.10 9.06 -2.07
C HIS A 62 1.35 9.75 -2.61
N VAL A 63 1.54 9.69 -3.92
CA VAL A 63 2.64 10.35 -4.62
C VAL A 63 2.16 10.91 -5.96
N ALA A 64 2.95 11.79 -6.57
CA ALA A 64 2.63 12.35 -7.87
C ALA A 64 2.64 11.28 -8.98
N PHE A 65 2.04 11.61 -10.13
CA PHE A 65 1.86 10.69 -11.26
C PHE A 65 3.17 10.03 -11.70
N GLU A 66 4.26 10.79 -11.69
CA GLU A 66 5.53 10.44 -12.32
C GLU A 66 6.57 9.83 -11.37
N ASN A 67 6.35 9.86 -10.05
CA ASN A 67 7.45 9.66 -9.09
C ASN A 67 7.29 8.48 -8.11
N ALA A 68 6.33 7.57 -8.34
CA ALA A 68 6.13 6.41 -7.45
C ALA A 68 7.37 5.53 -7.28
N ALA A 69 8.11 5.25 -8.35
CA ALA A 69 9.34 4.46 -8.26
C ALA A 69 10.44 5.17 -7.44
N ALA A 70 10.56 6.50 -7.59
CA ALA A 70 11.52 7.28 -6.82
C ALA A 70 11.17 7.26 -5.32
N VAL A 71 9.90 7.43 -4.97
CA VAL A 71 9.45 7.34 -3.56
C VAL A 71 9.66 5.94 -2.99
N ALA A 72 9.37 4.88 -3.74
CA ALA A 72 9.62 3.51 -3.32
C ALA A 72 11.11 3.27 -3.02
N SER A 73 12.01 3.76 -3.88
CA SER A 73 13.47 3.67 -3.65
C SER A 73 13.92 4.44 -2.40
N GLY A 74 13.31 5.61 -2.14
CA GLY A 74 13.54 6.39 -0.93
C GLY A 74 13.11 5.66 0.34
N ILE A 75 11.95 4.98 0.31
CA ILE A 75 11.46 4.15 1.43
C ILE A 75 12.43 3.00 1.70
N GLU A 76 12.89 2.31 0.66
CA GLU A 76 13.86 1.22 0.80
C GLU A 76 15.18 1.72 1.43
N ALA A 77 15.73 2.83 0.93
CA ALA A 77 16.94 3.43 1.46
C ALA A 77 16.78 3.87 2.92
N ALA A 78 15.65 4.50 3.26
CA ALA A 78 15.31 4.89 4.62
C ALA A 78 15.22 3.68 5.55
N TYR A 79 14.55 2.60 5.10
CA TYR A 79 14.43 1.37 5.89
C TYR A 79 15.80 0.75 6.20
N LYS A 80 16.70 0.67 5.21
CA LYS A 80 18.09 0.19 5.38
C LYS A 80 18.87 1.07 6.37
N ALA A 81 18.77 2.40 6.22
CA ALA A 81 19.45 3.35 7.10
C ALA A 81 18.96 3.28 8.55
N LEU A 82 17.64 3.18 8.76
CA LEU A 82 17.04 3.05 10.09
C LEU A 82 17.38 1.72 10.76
N ARG A 83 17.47 0.62 10.00
CA ARG A 83 17.96 -0.67 10.51
C ARG A 83 19.45 -0.60 10.90
N ALA A 84 20.29 0.05 10.10
CA ALA A 84 21.71 0.22 10.42
C ALA A 84 21.91 1.03 11.72
N LYS A 85 21.06 2.04 11.96
CA LYS A 85 21.04 2.84 13.19
C LYS A 85 20.40 2.14 14.40
N GLY A 86 19.87 0.93 14.24
CA GLY A 86 19.19 0.18 15.30
C GLY A 86 17.80 0.71 15.68
N ALA A 87 17.24 1.65 14.92
CA ALA A 87 15.91 2.20 15.16
C ALA A 87 14.78 1.23 14.75
N ILE A 88 15.09 0.26 13.87
CA ILE A 88 14.18 -0.82 13.48
C ILE A 88 14.86 -2.16 13.87
N PRO A 89 14.16 -3.04 14.60
CA PRO A 89 14.68 -4.35 14.98
C PRO A 89 15.18 -5.14 13.76
N LYS A 90 16.34 -5.79 13.88
CA LYS A 90 16.98 -6.50 12.76
C LYS A 90 16.19 -7.74 12.33
N ASP A 91 15.43 -8.27 13.26
CA ASP A 91 14.53 -9.42 13.24
C ASP A 91 13.20 -9.12 12.51
N LYS A 92 12.83 -7.85 12.32
CA LYS A 92 11.67 -7.45 11.52
C LYS A 92 12.05 -7.41 10.04
N LYS A 93 11.69 -8.46 9.29
CA LYS A 93 11.75 -8.42 7.81
C LYS A 93 10.78 -7.36 7.28
N PRO A 94 11.01 -6.76 6.11
CA PRO A 94 10.02 -5.93 5.42
C PRO A 94 8.90 -6.78 4.82
#